data_AF-A0A1V6Y9H2-F1
#
_entry.id   AF-A0A1V6Y9H2-F1
#
_cell.length_a   1.000
_cell.length_b   1.000
_cell.length_c   1.000
_cell.angle_alpha   90.00
_cell.angle_beta   90.00
_cell.angle_gamma   90.00
#
_symmetry.space_group_name_H-M   'P 1'
#
loop_
_entity.id
_entity.type
_entity.pdbx_description
1 polymer ?
#
loop_
_entity_poly.entity_id
_entity_poly.type
_entity_poly.pdbx_seq_one_letter_code
_entity_poly.pdbx_strand_id
1 'polypeptide(L)'
;MEKATEEPTNGLPRLTIDEMLERYPRYEVEKAIYRIDYPGRRAKVIRQFEQQIDQGVSVESCREGIQWALKNMPPTRPLDPTETRDLYPDVLWRIQFLKYMYREGDDIDEEEWVNYHAVLNAYRSGRLSVDPEKVTVWFAGELELGPFPRCDLNEMAISTLVSEWRAELGHGRVWVEDFSLFVRLIGATDSIRIDNVLDDMGSALLEIFWDECRALGLTPTYAHWRPVVLLNTANGTLR
;
A
#
# COMPACT_ATOMS: atom_id res chain seq x y z
N MET A 1 13.97 10.24 -15.22
CA MET A 1 13.81 10.26 -13.74
C MET A 1 15.00 10.98 -13.15
N GLU A 2 14.81 12.20 -12.65
CA GLU A 2 15.84 12.89 -11.87
C GLU A 2 16.03 12.19 -10.54
N LYS A 3 17.28 11.99 -10.10
CA LYS A 3 17.57 11.50 -8.75
C LYS A 3 16.93 12.46 -7.75
N ALA A 4 16.39 11.92 -6.65
CA ALA A 4 15.80 12.72 -5.59
C ALA A 4 16.80 13.80 -5.14
N THR A 5 16.61 15.05 -5.59
CA THR A 5 17.05 16.19 -4.79
C THR A 5 16.34 16.06 -3.46
N GLU A 6 17.10 16.00 -2.37
CA GLU A 6 16.54 15.96 -1.02
C GLU A 6 15.46 17.04 -0.94
N GLU A 7 14.18 16.64 -0.93
CA GLU A 7 13.12 17.57 -0.60
C GLU A 7 13.52 18.17 0.75
N PRO A 8 13.52 19.51 0.88
CA PRO A 8 13.85 20.15 2.15
C PRO A 8 12.80 19.69 3.15
N THR A 9 13.12 18.62 3.87
CA THR A 9 12.38 18.22 5.06
C THR A 9 12.60 19.39 6.00
N ASN A 10 11.56 20.20 6.20
CA ASN A 10 11.54 21.45 6.98
C ASN A 10 11.91 21.25 8.47
N GLY A 11 13.01 20.57 8.77
CA GLY A 11 13.44 20.17 10.10
C GLY A 11 12.55 19.13 10.78
N LEU A 12 11.56 18.55 10.08
CA LEU A 12 10.64 17.59 10.68
C LEU A 12 11.37 16.26 10.95
N PRO A 13 11.22 15.68 12.17
CA PRO A 13 11.85 14.42 12.52
C PRO A 13 11.31 13.30 11.63
N ARG A 14 12.23 12.55 11.00
CA ARG A 14 11.89 11.31 10.28
C ARG A 14 11.76 10.20 11.31
N LEU A 15 10.56 9.64 11.41
CA LEU A 15 10.23 8.57 12.36
C LEU A 15 10.20 7.23 11.63
N THR A 16 10.62 6.16 12.29
CA THR A 16 10.42 4.77 11.86
C THR A 16 8.95 4.38 11.94
N ILE A 17 8.58 3.23 11.35
CA ILE A 17 7.21 2.71 11.44
C ILE A 17 6.81 2.52 12.91
N ASP A 18 7.72 2.02 13.74
CA ASP A 18 7.45 1.76 15.16
C ASP A 18 7.22 3.03 15.96
N GLU A 19 8.10 4.01 15.78
CA GLU A 19 7.94 5.33 16.40
C GLU A 19 6.65 6.02 15.93
N MET A 20 6.25 5.81 14.67
CA MET A 20 4.98 6.33 14.17
C MET A 20 3.79 5.62 14.80
N LEU A 21 3.81 4.29 14.91
CA LEU A 21 2.74 3.50 15.52
C LEU A 21 2.58 3.77 17.02
N GLU A 22 3.66 4.15 17.72
CA GLU A 22 3.62 4.58 19.11
C GLU A 22 2.99 5.97 19.26
N ARG A 23 3.24 6.88 18.30
CA ARG A 23 2.84 8.29 18.39
C ARG A 23 1.49 8.62 17.78
N TYR A 24 1.12 7.94 16.70
CA TYR A 24 -0.05 8.27 15.89
C TYR A 24 -1.02 7.09 15.82
N PRO A 25 -2.32 7.34 15.58
CA PRO A 25 -3.27 6.27 15.33
C PRO A 25 -2.79 5.37 14.19
N ARG A 26 -2.87 4.04 14.37
CA ARG A 26 -2.42 3.04 13.37
C ARG A 26 -2.97 3.34 11.98
N TYR A 27 -4.25 3.69 11.88
CA TYR A 27 -4.90 4.07 10.63
C TYR A 27 -4.22 5.25 9.88
N GLU A 28 -3.74 6.26 10.61
CA GLU A 28 -3.03 7.40 10.00
C GLU A 28 -1.60 7.05 9.59
N VAL A 29 -0.96 6.12 10.31
CA VAL A 29 0.34 5.55 9.92
C VAL A 29 0.20 4.72 8.64
N GLU A 30 -0.83 3.88 8.57
CA GLU A 30 -1.15 3.07 7.38
C GLU A 30 -1.42 3.97 6.16
N LYS A 31 -2.15 5.07 6.31
CA LYS A 31 -2.29 6.08 5.23
C LYS A 31 -0.95 6.66 4.78
N ALA A 32 -0.03 6.89 5.72
CA ALA A 32 1.30 7.41 5.41
C ALA A 32 2.16 6.40 4.64
N ILE A 33 1.97 5.11 4.90
CA ILE A 33 2.69 4.02 4.22
C ILE A 33 2.07 3.75 2.85
N TYR A 34 0.74 3.68 2.74
CA TYR A 34 0.06 3.20 1.53
C TYR A 34 -0.03 4.24 0.40
N ARG A 35 0.28 5.51 0.66
CA ARG A 35 0.15 6.58 -0.33
C ARG A 35 1.49 7.11 -0.78
N ILE A 36 1.73 7.07 -2.09
CA ILE A 36 2.94 7.60 -2.69
C ILE A 36 3.11 9.10 -2.40
N ASP A 37 2.06 9.91 -2.60
CA ASP A 37 2.02 11.34 -2.26
C ASP A 37 1.24 11.61 -0.95
N TYR A 38 1.62 10.90 0.12
CA TYR A 38 1.06 11.20 1.44
C TYR A 38 1.30 12.65 1.91
N PRO A 39 2.52 13.23 1.79
CA PRO A 39 2.78 14.60 2.24
C PRO A 39 1.91 15.63 1.52
N GLY A 40 1.75 15.52 0.19
CA GLY A 40 0.88 16.40 -0.60
C GLY A 40 -0.59 16.29 -0.17
N ARG A 41 -1.08 15.08 0.10
CA ARG A 41 -2.45 14.88 0.61
C ARG A 41 -2.66 15.51 1.98
N ARG A 42 -1.74 15.31 2.93
CA ARG A 42 -1.81 15.94 4.26
C ARG A 42 -1.83 17.46 4.14
N ALA A 43 -0.96 18.03 3.31
CA ALA A 43 -0.93 19.46 3.05
C ALA A 43 -2.22 19.98 2.41
N LYS A 44 -2.86 19.20 1.54
CA LYS A 44 -4.16 19.53 0.93
C LYS A 44 -5.28 19.59 1.98
N VAL A 45 -5.34 18.63 2.90
CA VAL A 45 -6.33 18.62 4.00
C VAL A 45 -6.18 19.87 4.87
N ILE A 46 -4.95 20.20 5.27
CA ILE A 46 -4.68 21.40 6.08
C ILE A 46 -5.08 22.68 5.31
N ARG A 47 -4.69 22.79 4.03
CA ARG A 47 -5.05 23.94 3.18
C ARG A 47 -6.56 24.11 3.01
N GLN A 48 -7.32 23.02 2.93
CA GLN A 48 -8.78 23.09 2.82
C GLN A 48 -9.41 23.73 4.07
N PHE A 49 -8.93 23.39 5.26
CA PHE A 49 -9.37 24.05 6.49
C PHE A 49 -8.92 25.52 6.55
N GLU A 50 -7.68 25.82 6.17
CA GLU A 50 -7.17 27.20 6.10
C GLU A 50 -8.04 28.06 5.16
N GLN A 51 -8.37 27.53 3.98
CA GLN A 51 -9.24 28.21 3.02
C GLN A 51 -10.66 28.46 3.56
N GLN A 52 -11.24 27.49 4.30
CA GLN A 52 -12.55 27.68 4.93
C GLN A 52 -12.51 28.75 6.03
N ILE A 53 -11.41 28.81 6.81
CA ILE A 53 -11.18 29.86 7.80
C ILE A 53 -11.12 31.23 7.13
N ASP A 54 -10.38 31.38 6.03
CA ASP A 54 -10.26 32.64 5.29
C ASP A 54 -11.61 33.11 4.72
N GLN A 55 -12.51 32.18 4.43
CA GLN A 55 -13.88 32.45 3.99
C GLN A 55 -14.87 32.72 5.13
N GLY A 56 -14.44 32.61 6.39
CA GLY A 56 -15.30 32.76 7.56
C GLY A 56 -16.27 31.59 7.79
N VAL A 57 -16.02 30.43 7.18
CA VAL A 57 -16.89 29.25 7.28
C VAL A 57 -16.41 28.39 8.46
N SER A 58 -17.28 28.22 9.47
CA SER A 58 -17.06 27.30 10.60
C SER A 58 -15.65 27.41 11.22
N VAL A 59 -15.21 28.65 11.50
CA VAL A 59 -13.81 28.97 11.85
C VAL A 59 -13.28 28.15 13.02
N GLU A 60 -14.06 28.00 14.09
CA GLU A 60 -13.68 27.23 15.27
C GLU A 60 -13.47 25.75 14.93
N SER A 61 -14.42 25.12 14.23
CA SER A 61 -14.33 23.73 13.81
C SER A 61 -13.17 23.48 12.84
N CYS A 62 -12.86 24.42 11.94
CA CYS A 62 -11.72 24.30 11.03
C CYS A 62 -10.39 24.37 11.79
N ARG A 63 -10.28 25.25 12.79
CA ARG A 63 -9.08 25.30 13.66
C ARG A 63 -8.89 24.00 14.43
N GLU A 64 -9.97 23.43 14.97
CA GLU A 64 -9.95 22.12 15.60
C GLU A 64 -9.51 21.03 14.62
N GLY A 65 -10.01 21.06 13.38
CA GLY A 65 -9.61 20.16 12.30
C GLY A 65 -8.11 20.23 11.97
N ILE A 66 -7.54 21.44 11.88
CA ILE A 66 -6.09 21.62 11.69
C ILE A 66 -5.32 21.06 12.88
N GLN A 67 -5.71 21.39 14.12
CA GLN A 67 -5.03 20.86 15.32
C GLN A 67 -5.11 19.34 15.39
N TRP A 68 -6.25 18.76 15.02
CA TRP A 68 -6.43 17.33 14.92
C TRP A 68 -5.48 16.74 13.87
N ALA A 69 -5.39 17.33 12.68
CA ALA A 69 -4.52 16.85 11.61
C ALA A 69 -3.04 16.92 12.02
N LEU A 70 -2.61 18.01 12.65
CA LEU A 70 -1.25 18.16 13.15
C LEU A 70 -0.90 17.15 14.24
N LYS A 71 -1.86 16.82 15.10
CA LYS A 71 -1.68 15.89 16.21
C LYS A 71 -1.70 14.41 15.76
N ASN A 72 -2.60 14.05 14.86
CA ASN A 72 -2.90 12.65 14.54
C ASN A 72 -2.32 12.18 13.22
N MET A 73 -2.03 13.07 12.26
CA MET A 73 -1.47 12.68 10.97
C MET A 73 0.05 12.80 11.00
N PRO A 74 0.82 11.69 10.78
CA PRO A 74 2.25 11.75 10.59
C PRO A 74 2.66 12.89 9.65
N PRO A 75 3.74 13.63 9.92
CA PRO A 75 4.15 14.73 9.06
C PRO A 75 4.73 14.24 7.72
N THR A 76 5.32 13.05 7.71
CA THR A 76 6.00 12.44 6.58
C THR A 76 5.68 10.95 6.52
N ARG A 77 6.18 10.27 5.48
CA ARG A 77 6.23 8.80 5.43
C ARG A 77 7.25 8.28 6.46
N PRO A 78 7.08 7.05 6.96
CA PRO A 78 8.07 6.46 7.84
C PRO A 78 9.41 6.28 7.14
N LEU A 79 10.48 6.31 7.91
CA LEU A 79 11.82 5.99 7.44
C LEU A 79 12.13 4.53 7.78
N ASP A 80 12.73 3.83 6.84
CA ASP A 80 13.40 2.57 7.14
C ASP A 80 14.90 2.84 7.25
N PRO A 81 15.50 2.73 8.46
CA PRO A 81 16.92 2.99 8.64
C PRO A 81 17.82 1.96 7.94
N THR A 82 17.27 0.82 7.52
CA THR A 82 18.02 -0.24 6.82
C THR A 82 18.12 -0.03 5.31
N GLU A 83 17.34 0.90 4.73
CA GLU A 83 17.36 1.18 3.30
C GLU A 83 18.33 2.29 2.94
N THR A 84 18.98 2.17 1.77
CA THR A 84 19.93 3.16 1.28
C THR A 84 19.21 4.40 0.77
N ARG A 85 19.80 5.58 1.01
CA ARG A 85 19.16 6.88 0.68
C ARG A 85 19.28 7.29 -0.78
N ASP A 86 19.99 6.51 -1.59
CA ASP A 86 20.29 6.79 -2.99
C ASP A 86 19.22 6.27 -3.97
N LEU A 87 18.19 5.60 -3.45
CA LEU A 87 17.04 5.12 -4.22
C LEU A 87 16.04 6.25 -4.54
N TYR A 88 15.30 6.09 -5.64
CA TYR A 88 14.25 7.01 -6.01
C TYR A 88 13.12 7.03 -4.95
N PRO A 89 12.41 8.17 -4.74
CA PRO A 89 11.45 8.30 -3.63
C PRO A 89 10.23 7.38 -3.74
N ASP A 90 9.86 7.00 -4.95
CA ASP A 90 8.83 6.02 -5.29
C ASP A 90 9.28 4.59 -4.98
N VAL A 91 10.52 4.24 -5.35
CA VAL A 91 11.15 2.94 -5.03
C VAL A 91 11.27 2.76 -3.51
N LEU A 92 11.74 3.79 -2.79
CA LEU A 92 11.81 3.77 -1.32
C LEU A 92 10.43 3.53 -0.70
N TRP A 93 9.42 4.25 -1.20
CA TRP A 93 8.04 4.07 -0.76
C TRP A 93 7.54 2.65 -1.00
N ARG A 94 7.82 2.07 -2.18
CA ARG A 94 7.36 0.72 -2.51
C ARG A 94 8.05 -0.35 -1.66
N ILE A 95 9.35 -0.21 -1.39
CA ILE A 95 10.07 -1.09 -0.46
C ILE A 95 9.44 -1.02 0.94
N GLN A 96 9.17 0.18 1.45
CA GLN A 96 8.55 0.36 2.76
C GLN A 96 7.14 -0.22 2.81
N PHE A 97 6.35 -0.01 1.76
CA PHE A 97 5.03 -0.60 1.59
C PHE A 97 5.10 -2.14 1.71
N LEU A 98 5.98 -2.78 0.92
CA LEU A 98 6.14 -4.23 0.93
C LEU A 98 6.59 -4.72 2.31
N LYS A 99 7.59 -4.08 2.91
CA LYS A 99 8.06 -4.44 4.26
C LYS A 99 6.97 -4.34 5.31
N TYR A 100 6.11 -3.33 5.23
CA TYR A 100 4.99 -3.18 6.17
C TYR A 100 3.92 -4.25 5.95
N MET A 101 3.54 -4.51 4.70
CA MET A 101 2.53 -5.52 4.35
C MET A 101 2.92 -6.92 4.82
N TYR A 102 4.20 -7.26 4.71
CA TYR A 102 4.75 -8.56 5.10
C TYR A 102 5.33 -8.56 6.52
N ARG A 103 5.06 -7.52 7.33
CA ARG A 103 5.60 -7.36 8.68
C ARG A 103 5.02 -8.32 9.70
N GLU A 104 3.69 -8.47 9.71
CA GLU A 104 2.94 -9.35 10.63
C GLU A 104 2.79 -10.77 10.00
N GLY A 105 3.82 -11.20 9.27
CA GLY A 105 3.81 -12.26 8.26
C GLY A 105 3.65 -13.70 8.75
N ASP A 106 2.83 -13.95 9.77
CA ASP A 106 2.69 -15.28 10.38
C ASP A 106 2.11 -16.35 9.43
N ASP A 107 1.56 -15.96 8.28
CA ASP A 107 0.88 -16.86 7.33
C ASP A 107 1.48 -16.84 5.90
N ILE A 108 2.70 -16.32 5.72
CA ILE A 108 3.37 -16.33 4.42
C ILE A 108 4.20 -17.60 4.32
N ASP A 109 3.94 -18.40 3.28
CA ASP A 109 4.73 -19.61 3.04
C ASP A 109 6.16 -19.27 2.54
N GLU A 110 7.08 -20.24 2.68
CA GLU A 110 8.47 -20.08 2.28
C GLU A 110 8.63 -19.73 0.80
N GLU A 111 7.76 -20.25 -0.07
CA GLU A 111 7.82 -20.01 -1.53
C GLU A 111 7.51 -18.54 -1.87
N GLU A 112 6.55 -17.92 -1.18
CA GLU A 112 6.22 -16.52 -1.34
C GLU A 112 7.32 -15.60 -0.77
N TRP A 113 7.97 -15.98 0.34
CA TRP A 113 9.12 -15.26 0.89
C TRP A 113 10.28 -15.13 -0.11
N VAL A 114 10.52 -16.17 -0.93
CA VAL A 114 11.56 -16.14 -1.96
C VAL A 114 11.29 -15.04 -2.98
N ASN A 115 10.06 -14.95 -3.49
CA ASN A 115 9.66 -13.89 -4.44
C ASN A 115 9.75 -12.50 -3.79
N TYR A 116 9.22 -12.35 -2.58
CA TYR A 116 9.27 -11.09 -1.83
C TYR A 116 10.72 -10.57 -1.71
N HIS A 117 11.65 -11.43 -1.31
CA HIS A 117 13.06 -11.04 -1.20
C HIS A 117 13.70 -10.69 -2.54
N ALA A 118 13.40 -11.47 -3.59
CA ALA A 118 13.89 -11.21 -4.94
C ALA A 118 13.46 -9.81 -5.43
N VAL A 119 12.21 -9.44 -5.15
CA VAL A 119 11.64 -8.17 -5.61
C VAL A 119 12.20 -6.99 -4.84
N LEU A 120 12.33 -7.10 -3.52
CA LEU A 120 13.03 -6.07 -2.73
C LEU A 120 14.45 -5.86 -3.24
N ASN A 121 15.17 -6.93 -3.57
CA ASN A 121 16.51 -6.84 -4.12
C ASN A 121 16.53 -6.24 -5.54
N ALA A 122 15.52 -6.52 -6.36
CA ALA A 122 15.37 -5.93 -7.69
C ALA A 122 15.16 -4.40 -7.60
N TYR A 123 14.34 -3.93 -6.67
CA TYR A 123 14.17 -2.50 -6.39
C TYR A 123 15.47 -1.85 -5.88
N ARG A 124 16.14 -2.45 -4.90
CA ARG A 124 17.41 -1.95 -4.34
C ARG A 124 18.54 -1.88 -5.37
N SER A 125 18.58 -2.83 -6.29
CA SER A 125 19.58 -2.88 -7.37
C SER A 125 19.23 -2.00 -8.58
N GLY A 126 18.04 -1.38 -8.59
CA GLY A 126 17.55 -0.61 -9.73
C GLY A 126 17.17 -1.46 -10.96
N ARG A 127 17.09 -2.79 -10.81
CA ARG A 127 16.56 -3.69 -11.86
C ARG A 127 15.05 -3.55 -12.02
N LEU A 128 14.37 -3.06 -10.98
CA LEU A 128 12.95 -2.77 -10.98
C LEU A 128 12.71 -1.30 -10.62
N SER A 129 11.80 -0.66 -11.34
CA SER A 129 11.31 0.70 -11.08
C SER A 129 9.82 0.68 -10.79
N VAL A 130 9.33 1.64 -10.02
CA VAL A 130 7.89 1.79 -9.77
C VAL A 130 7.23 2.37 -11.01
N ASP A 131 6.30 1.61 -11.60
CA ASP A 131 5.49 2.05 -12.74
C ASP A 131 4.05 1.59 -12.51
N PRO A 132 3.11 2.49 -12.19
CA PRO A 132 1.75 2.12 -11.80
C PRO A 132 0.95 1.46 -12.92
N GLU A 133 1.36 1.63 -14.18
CA GLU A 133 0.69 1.08 -15.35
C GLU A 133 1.28 -0.27 -15.79
N LYS A 134 2.39 -0.71 -15.19
CA LYS A 134 3.05 -1.97 -15.52
C LYS A 134 3.04 -2.94 -14.36
N VAL A 135 3.15 -4.21 -14.71
CA VAL A 135 3.24 -5.31 -13.74
C VAL A 135 4.43 -6.19 -14.08
N THR A 136 4.94 -6.90 -13.07
CA THR A 136 5.93 -7.96 -13.25
C THR A 136 5.45 -9.25 -12.60
N VAL A 137 5.77 -10.39 -13.19
CA VAL A 137 5.41 -11.71 -12.68
C VAL A 137 6.68 -12.44 -12.29
N TRP A 138 6.69 -12.93 -11.05
CA TRP A 138 7.82 -13.59 -10.43
C TRP A 138 7.46 -15.03 -10.08
N PHE A 139 8.43 -15.92 -10.19
CA PHE A 139 8.29 -17.32 -9.79
C PHE A 139 9.61 -17.83 -9.22
N ALA A 140 9.55 -18.44 -8.03
CA ALA A 140 10.73 -18.98 -7.34
C ALA A 140 11.91 -17.96 -7.20
N GLY A 141 11.61 -16.67 -7.10
CA GLY A 141 12.59 -15.60 -6.97
C GLY A 141 13.13 -15.04 -8.29
N GLU A 142 12.66 -15.54 -9.43
CA GLU A 142 13.07 -15.06 -10.75
C GLU A 142 11.97 -14.20 -11.38
N LEU A 143 12.38 -13.20 -12.17
CA LEU A 143 11.48 -12.36 -12.95
C LEU A 143 11.17 -13.06 -14.27
N GLU A 144 9.97 -13.62 -14.37
CA GLU A 144 9.57 -14.44 -15.52
C GLU A 144 8.91 -13.60 -16.62
N LEU A 145 8.08 -12.63 -16.25
CA LEU A 145 7.38 -11.77 -17.20
C LEU A 145 7.43 -10.30 -16.78
N GLY A 146 7.60 -9.43 -17.77
CA GLY A 146 7.51 -7.98 -17.60
C GLY A 146 8.84 -7.25 -17.42
N PRO A 147 8.79 -5.93 -17.19
CA PRO A 147 7.57 -5.13 -17.01
C PRO A 147 6.76 -4.95 -18.31
N PHE A 148 5.45 -5.17 -18.28
CA PHE A 148 4.51 -4.93 -19.39
C PHE A 148 3.22 -4.25 -18.90
N PRO A 149 2.43 -3.59 -19.77
CA PRO A 149 1.19 -2.92 -19.38
C PRO A 149 0.23 -3.85 -18.63
N ARG A 150 -0.37 -3.39 -17.52
CA ARG A 150 -1.28 -4.21 -16.70
C ARG A 150 -2.43 -4.82 -17.52
N CYS A 151 -2.97 -4.07 -18.49
CA CYS A 151 -4.07 -4.54 -19.34
C CYS A 151 -3.72 -5.79 -20.17
N ASP A 152 -2.41 -6.07 -20.35
CA ASP A 152 -1.92 -7.21 -21.10
C ASP A 152 -1.71 -8.45 -20.21
N LEU A 153 -1.94 -8.34 -18.90
CA LEU A 153 -1.85 -9.46 -17.96
C LEU A 153 -2.96 -10.47 -18.22
N ASN A 154 -2.60 -11.60 -18.81
CA ASN A 154 -3.50 -12.72 -19.04
C ASN A 154 -3.27 -13.83 -18.00
N GLU A 155 -4.14 -13.89 -16.98
CA GLU A 155 -4.06 -14.87 -15.90
C GLU A 155 -4.12 -16.33 -16.40
N MET A 156 -4.86 -16.58 -17.48
CA MET A 156 -4.97 -17.92 -18.09
C MET A 156 -3.65 -18.34 -18.75
N ALA A 157 -2.96 -17.39 -19.40
CA ALA A 157 -1.64 -17.64 -19.96
C ALA A 157 -0.62 -17.95 -18.84
N ILE A 158 -0.64 -17.21 -17.74
CA ILE A 158 0.22 -17.46 -16.57
C ILE A 158 -0.02 -18.87 -16.02
N SER A 159 -1.28 -19.29 -15.84
CA SER A 159 -1.58 -20.64 -15.34
C SER A 159 -1.00 -21.75 -16.23
N THR A 160 -0.87 -21.50 -17.53
CA THR A 160 -0.25 -22.46 -18.46
C THR A 160 1.27 -22.48 -18.26
N LEU A 161 1.89 -21.30 -18.15
CA LEU A 161 3.34 -21.14 -17.94
C LEU A 161 3.83 -21.70 -16.60
N VAL A 162 3.00 -21.68 -15.55
CA VAL A 162 3.37 -22.23 -14.23
C VAL A 162 3.84 -23.67 -14.30
N SER A 163 3.27 -24.49 -15.19
CA SER A 163 3.70 -25.89 -15.35
C SER A 163 5.10 -25.98 -15.95
N GLU A 164 5.44 -25.07 -16.87
CA GLU A 164 6.75 -24.97 -17.50
C GLU A 164 7.78 -24.45 -16.50
N TRP A 165 7.48 -23.35 -15.81
CA TRP A 165 8.33 -22.81 -14.74
C TRP A 165 8.58 -23.81 -13.62
N ARG A 166 7.57 -24.59 -13.23
CA ARG A 166 7.75 -25.63 -12.21
C ARG A 166 8.65 -26.77 -12.68
N ALA A 167 8.67 -27.08 -13.98
CA ALA A 167 9.57 -28.07 -14.54
C ALA A 167 11.02 -27.56 -14.62
N GLU A 168 11.21 -26.26 -14.87
CA GLU A 168 12.53 -25.63 -15.01
C GLU A 168 13.15 -25.19 -13.68
N LEU A 169 12.39 -24.46 -12.87
CA LEU A 169 12.83 -23.79 -11.65
C LEU A 169 12.48 -24.57 -10.37
N GLY A 170 11.62 -25.59 -10.49
CA GLY A 170 11.18 -26.41 -9.37
C GLY A 170 9.95 -25.85 -8.64
N HIS A 171 9.85 -26.14 -7.34
CA HIS A 171 8.74 -25.67 -6.53
C HIS A 171 8.78 -24.15 -6.35
N GLY A 172 7.61 -23.51 -6.43
CA GLY A 172 7.48 -22.07 -6.36
C GLY A 172 6.04 -21.64 -6.53
N ARG A 173 5.80 -20.41 -6.08
CA ARG A 173 4.53 -19.71 -6.19
C ARG A 173 4.64 -18.57 -7.19
N VAL A 174 3.58 -18.33 -7.95
CA VAL A 174 3.50 -17.10 -8.76
C VAL A 174 3.29 -15.93 -7.83
N TRP A 175 4.06 -14.87 -8.04
CA TRP A 175 3.87 -13.59 -7.38
C TRP A 175 3.78 -12.49 -8.43
N VAL A 176 2.67 -11.75 -8.44
CA VAL A 176 2.48 -10.63 -9.34
C VAL A 176 2.80 -9.35 -8.57
N GLU A 177 3.86 -8.67 -8.98
CA GLU A 177 4.12 -7.30 -8.55
C GLU A 177 3.06 -6.43 -9.21
N ASP A 178 2.11 -5.95 -8.40
CA ASP A 178 1.06 -5.05 -8.86
C ASP A 178 0.70 -3.98 -7.81
N PHE A 179 0.12 -2.87 -8.29
CA PHE A 179 -0.40 -1.73 -7.52
C PHE A 179 -1.92 -1.77 -7.32
N SER A 180 -2.56 -2.90 -7.64
CA SER A 180 -4.00 -3.09 -7.50
C SER A 180 -4.36 -3.65 -6.11
N LEU A 181 -5.48 -3.20 -5.56
CA LEU A 181 -6.09 -3.80 -4.37
C LEU A 181 -7.39 -4.47 -4.80
N PHE A 182 -7.63 -5.69 -4.35
CA PHE A 182 -8.97 -6.24 -4.46
C PHE A 182 -9.74 -5.93 -3.20
N VAL A 183 -10.95 -5.39 -3.38
CA VAL A 183 -11.91 -5.15 -2.31
C VAL A 183 -13.13 -6.02 -2.56
N ARG A 184 -13.73 -6.56 -1.52
CA ARG A 184 -15.00 -7.29 -1.64
C ARG A 184 -16.05 -6.54 -0.85
N LEU A 185 -17.10 -6.10 -1.55
CA LEU A 185 -18.25 -5.50 -0.88
C LEU A 185 -19.01 -6.57 -0.12
N ILE A 186 -19.52 -6.20 1.04
CA ILE A 186 -20.32 -7.10 1.87
C ILE A 186 -21.59 -7.51 1.10
N GLY A 187 -21.87 -8.82 1.08
CA GLY A 187 -23.01 -9.40 0.34
C GLY A 187 -22.74 -9.63 -1.15
N ALA A 188 -21.60 -9.19 -1.68
CA ALA A 188 -21.20 -9.52 -3.04
C ALA A 188 -20.55 -10.92 -3.08
N THR A 189 -20.96 -11.72 -4.06
CA THR A 189 -20.30 -12.99 -4.38
C THR A 189 -18.91 -12.78 -4.98
N ASP A 190 -18.70 -11.63 -5.59
CA ASP A 190 -17.49 -11.33 -6.36
C ASP A 190 -16.66 -10.23 -5.67
N SER A 191 -15.34 -10.34 -5.75
CA SER A 191 -14.42 -9.27 -5.42
C SER A 191 -14.32 -8.28 -6.57
N ILE A 192 -14.11 -7.01 -6.24
CA ILE A 192 -13.83 -5.93 -7.19
C ILE A 192 -12.35 -5.66 -7.11
N ARG A 193 -11.65 -5.76 -8.24
CA ARG A 193 -10.29 -5.28 -8.37
C ARG A 193 -10.32 -3.76 -8.54
N ILE A 194 -9.70 -3.03 -7.61
CA ILE A 194 -9.40 -1.62 -7.75
C ILE A 194 -7.97 -1.53 -8.28
N ASP A 195 -7.88 -1.26 -9.57
CA ASP A 195 -6.62 -0.92 -10.21
C ASP A 195 -6.25 0.53 -9.90
N ASN A 196 -4.95 0.84 -9.86
CA ASN A 196 -4.44 2.20 -9.66
C ASN A 196 -4.99 2.88 -8.40
N VAL A 197 -4.86 2.24 -7.23
CA VAL A 197 -5.19 2.87 -5.92
C VAL A 197 -4.38 4.16 -5.68
N LEU A 198 -3.39 4.42 -6.52
CA LEU A 198 -2.56 5.62 -6.57
C LEU A 198 -3.21 6.82 -7.28
N ASP A 199 -4.31 6.65 -8.03
CA ASP A 199 -5.01 7.76 -8.71
C ASP A 199 -5.88 8.54 -7.71
N ASP A 200 -5.56 9.83 -7.58
CA ASP A 200 -6.16 10.86 -6.77
C ASP A 200 -7.59 11.25 -7.17
N MET A 201 -8.13 10.73 -8.28
CA MET A 201 -9.51 10.96 -8.73
C MET A 201 -10.53 9.92 -8.23
N GLY A 202 -10.11 8.72 -7.80
CA GLY A 202 -11.02 7.65 -7.37
C GLY A 202 -11.36 7.61 -5.88
N SER A 203 -10.54 8.22 -5.02
CA SER A 203 -10.67 8.13 -3.56
C SER A 203 -11.89 8.88 -2.96
N ALA A 204 -12.65 9.61 -3.76
CA ALA A 204 -13.91 10.22 -3.35
C ALA A 204 -15.13 9.28 -3.44
N LEU A 205 -15.01 8.13 -4.12
CA LEU A 205 -16.13 7.20 -4.34
C LEU A 205 -16.14 5.97 -3.42
N LEU A 206 -15.02 5.65 -2.78
CA LEU A 206 -14.93 4.61 -1.75
C LEU A 206 -13.91 4.99 -0.67
N GLU A 207 -14.35 5.77 0.33
CA GLU A 207 -13.70 5.77 1.64
C GLU A 207 -14.21 4.55 2.42
N ILE A 208 -13.65 3.37 2.16
CA ILE A 208 -13.78 2.25 3.11
C ILE A 208 -12.67 2.46 4.16
N PHE A 209 -13.06 2.58 5.43
CA PHE A 209 -12.12 2.85 6.51
C PHE A 209 -11.38 1.55 6.90
N TRP A 210 -10.08 1.61 7.17
CA TRP A 210 -9.30 0.40 7.49
C TRP A 210 -9.70 -0.24 8.82
N ASP A 211 -10.18 0.57 9.78
CA ASP A 211 -10.76 0.05 11.01
C ASP A 211 -12.04 -0.73 10.71
N GLU A 212 -12.80 -0.36 9.67
CA GLU A 212 -13.92 -1.15 9.16
C GLU A 212 -13.38 -2.39 8.43
N CYS A 213 -12.36 -2.31 7.58
CA CYS A 213 -11.75 -3.48 6.95
C CYS A 213 -11.26 -4.51 7.99
N ARG A 214 -10.54 -4.09 9.04
CA ARG A 214 -10.01 -4.98 10.08
C ARG A 214 -11.11 -5.46 11.01
N ALA A 215 -12.08 -4.60 11.38
CA ALA A 215 -13.29 -5.05 12.09
C ALA A 215 -14.02 -6.11 11.24
N LEU A 216 -14.04 -5.96 9.92
CA LEU A 216 -14.63 -6.89 8.97
C LEU A 216 -13.77 -8.15 8.69
N GLY A 217 -12.67 -8.36 9.41
CA GLY A 217 -11.79 -9.52 9.25
C GLY A 217 -10.96 -9.52 7.96
N LEU A 218 -10.91 -8.41 7.23
CA LEU A 218 -10.03 -8.23 6.08
C LEU A 218 -8.61 -7.94 6.59
N THR A 219 -7.70 -8.90 6.44
CA THR A 219 -6.26 -8.66 6.63
C THR A 219 -5.61 -8.26 5.31
N PRO A 220 -4.55 -7.43 5.32
CA PRO A 220 -3.83 -7.03 4.10
C PRO A 220 -3.12 -8.19 3.40
N THR A 221 -3.08 -9.37 4.03
CA THR A 221 -2.50 -10.59 3.47
C THR A 221 -3.37 -11.09 2.32
N TYR A 222 -2.96 -10.79 1.09
CA TYR A 222 -3.56 -11.41 -0.07
C TYR A 222 -3.21 -12.90 -0.11
N ALA A 223 -4.20 -13.69 -0.53
CA ALA A 223 -4.15 -15.11 -0.89
C ALA A 223 -4.07 -16.16 0.24
N HIS A 224 -5.03 -16.17 1.19
CA HIS A 224 -5.56 -17.45 1.70
C HIS A 224 -7.08 -17.36 1.97
N TRP A 225 -7.78 -18.42 1.58
CA TRP A 225 -9.17 -18.69 1.92
C TRP A 225 -9.28 -18.80 3.46
N ARG A 226 -9.70 -17.74 4.17
CA ARG A 226 -9.97 -17.80 5.62
C ARG A 226 -11.45 -18.08 5.90
N PRO A 227 -11.76 -18.80 7.00
CA PRO A 227 -13.12 -19.20 7.32
C PRO A 227 -13.99 -18.00 7.69
N VAL A 228 -15.26 -18.11 7.32
CA VAL A 228 -16.38 -17.20 7.59
C VAL A 228 -16.36 -16.70 9.05
N VAL A 229 -16.16 -15.39 9.26
CA VAL A 229 -16.16 -14.76 10.59
C VAL A 229 -17.41 -13.91 10.77
N LEU A 230 -18.19 -14.22 11.80
CA LEU A 230 -19.40 -13.47 12.16
C LEU A 230 -19.06 -12.12 12.80
N LEU A 231 -19.82 -11.12 12.42
CA LEU A 231 -19.57 -9.71 12.66
C LEU A 231 -20.82 -9.01 13.14
N ASN A 232 -20.80 -8.41 14.32
CA ASN A 232 -21.94 -7.65 14.82
C ASN A 232 -21.77 -6.17 14.50
N THR A 233 -22.71 -5.61 13.74
CA THR A 233 -22.77 -4.18 13.41
C THR A 233 -24.05 -3.55 13.96
N ALA A 234 -24.11 -2.22 13.96
CA ALA A 234 -25.30 -1.46 14.35
C ALA A 234 -26.55 -1.80 13.50
N ASN A 235 -26.36 -2.36 12.30
CA ASN A 235 -27.42 -2.75 11.37
C ASN A 235 -27.65 -4.27 11.31
N GLY A 236 -27.05 -5.04 12.22
CA GLY A 236 -27.24 -6.49 12.32
C GLY A 236 -25.95 -7.30 12.23
N THR A 237 -26.10 -8.64 12.21
CA THR A 237 -24.98 -9.58 12.20
C THR A 237 -24.62 -9.98 10.76
N LEU A 238 -23.40 -9.65 10.35
CA LEU A 238 -22.74 -10.07 9.13
C LEU A 238 -22.08 -11.43 9.36
N ARG A 239 -21.99 -12.26 8.33
CA ARG A 239 -21.36 -13.58 8.38
C ARG A 239 -20.38 -13.71 7.24
#